data_AF-A0A354M729-F1
#
_entry.id   AF-A0A354M729-F1
#
_cell.length_a   1.000
_cell.length_b   1.000
_cell.length_c   1.000
_cell.angle_alpha   90.00
_cell.angle_beta   90.00
_cell.angle_gamma   90.00
#
_symmetry.space_group_name_H-M   'P 1'
#
loop_
_entity.id
_entity.type
_entity.pdbx_description
1 polymer ?
#
loop_
_entity_poly.entity_id
_entity_poly.type
_entity_poly.pdbx_seq_one_letter_code
_entity_poly.pdbx_strand_id
1 'polypeptide(L)' 'MNDKSFAAVLGIIVPEIVHRISENYSCDEVAATEEFYASKVYALLEQEETKLWHFSPLTLFNMYDEERNTGSFSFPEEG' A
#
# COMPACT_ATOMS: atom_id res chain seq x y z
N MET A 1 3.62 -19.84 1.80
CA MET A 1 4.48 -19.37 0.70
C MET A 1 5.92 -19.36 1.19
N ASN A 2 6.91 -19.36 0.29
CA ASN A 2 8.33 -19.17 0.61
C ASN A 2 8.62 -17.66 0.45
N ASP A 3 9.47 -17.05 1.29
CA ASP A 3 9.74 -15.60 1.37
C ASP A 3 9.96 -14.91 0.00
N LYS A 4 10.46 -15.68 -0.98
CA LYS A 4 10.66 -15.24 -2.37
C LYS A 4 9.37 -14.83 -3.10
N SER A 5 8.24 -15.45 -2.76
CA SER A 5 6.94 -15.14 -3.37
C SER A 5 6.40 -13.80 -2.85
N PHE A 6 6.55 -13.54 -1.55
CA PHE A 6 6.11 -12.31 -0.93
C PHE A 6 6.87 -11.09 -1.48
N ALA A 7 8.20 -11.16 -1.51
CA ALA A 7 9.03 -10.08 -2.07
C ALA A 7 8.72 -9.81 -3.56
N ALA A 8 8.45 -10.85 -4.34
CA ALA A 8 8.06 -10.71 -5.75
C ALA A 8 6.71 -10.00 -5.90
N VAL A 9 5.74 -10.30 -5.03
CA VAL A 9 4.42 -9.65 -5.02
C VAL A 9 4.53 -8.18 -4.62
N LEU A 10 5.32 -7.86 -3.58
CA LEU A 10 5.58 -6.47 -3.20
C LEU A 10 6.20 -5.67 -4.35
N GLY A 11 7.13 -6.27 -5.10
CA GLY A 11 7.74 -5.64 -6.26
C GLY A 11 6.76 -5.30 -7.40
N ILE A 12 5.54 -5.83 -7.37
CA ILE A 12 4.46 -5.53 -8.33
C ILE A 12 3.45 -4.56 -7.71
N ILE A 13 3.05 -4.79 -6.47
CA ILE A 13 1.99 -4.03 -5.80
C ILE A 13 2.46 -2.61 -5.42
N VAL A 14 3.67 -2.47 -4.88
CA VAL A 14 4.21 -1.18 -4.43
C VAL A 14 4.25 -0.13 -5.55
N PRO A 15 4.83 -0.41 -6.75
CA PRO A 15 4.84 0.59 -7.82
C PRO A 15 3.44 0.94 -8.32
N GLU A 16 2.47 0.00 -8.33
CA GLU A 16 1.08 0.31 -8.67
C GLU A 16 0.41 1.25 -7.66
N ILE A 17 0.69 1.10 -6.36
CA ILE A 17 0.14 1.99 -5.34
C ILE A 17 0.78 3.38 -5.46
N VAL A 18 2.11 3.46 -5.60
CA VAL A 18 2.83 4.73 -5.78
C VAL A 18 2.30 5.49 -7.00
N HIS A 19 2.10 4.81 -8.13
CA HIS A 19 1.52 5.42 -9.32
C HIS A 19 0.13 6.01 -9.03
N ARG A 20 -0.75 5.27 -8.34
CA ARG A 20 -2.07 5.75 -7.95
C ARG A 20 -2.02 6.96 -7.02
N ILE A 21 -1.07 6.98 -6.07
CA ILE A 21 -0.85 8.12 -5.17
C ILE A 21 -0.42 9.35 -5.99
N SER A 22 0.57 9.19 -6.87
CA SER A 22 1.05 10.25 -7.75
C SER A 22 -0.08 10.85 -8.58
N GLU A 23 -0.93 10.01 -9.19
CA GLU A 23 -2.08 10.46 -9.97
C GLU A 23 -3.17 11.13 -9.12
N ASN A 24 -3.56 10.55 -7.99
CA ASN A 24 -4.67 11.07 -7.17
C ASN A 24 -4.32 12.39 -6.48
N TYR A 25 -3.06 12.56 -6.06
CA TYR A 25 -2.64 13.76 -5.32
C TYR A 25 -1.82 14.74 -6.17
N SER A 26 -1.66 14.47 -7.47
CA SER A 26 -0.90 15.31 -8.40
C SER A 26 0.52 15.62 -7.88
N CYS A 27 1.18 14.62 -7.29
CA CYS A 27 2.56 14.70 -6.80
C CYS A 27 3.50 13.86 -7.66
N ASP A 28 4.80 14.15 -7.60
CA ASP A 28 5.82 13.37 -8.32
C ASP A 28 5.92 11.94 -7.75
N GLU A 29 6.30 10.96 -8.59
CA GLU A 29 6.47 9.56 -8.17
C GLU A 29 7.47 9.42 -7.01
N VAL A 30 8.51 10.25 -6.95
CA VAL A 30 9.46 10.24 -5.83
C VAL A 30 8.76 10.64 -4.53
N ALA A 31 7.98 11.73 -4.56
CA ALA A 31 7.23 12.19 -3.39
C ALA A 31 6.16 11.18 -2.98
N ALA A 32 5.45 10.58 -3.94
CA ALA A 32 4.47 9.53 -3.69
C ALA A 32 5.12 8.28 -3.06
N THR A 33 6.33 7.93 -3.50
CA THR A 33 7.11 6.83 -2.91
C THR A 33 7.47 7.15 -1.47
N GLU A 34 8.06 8.31 -1.20
CA GLU A 34 8.43 8.72 0.16
C GLU A 34 7.22 8.74 1.11
N GLU A 35 6.09 9.27 0.64
CA GLU A 35 4.86 9.35 1.43
C GLU A 35 4.27 7.96 1.71
N PHE A 36 4.26 7.08 0.71
CA PHE A 36 3.75 5.72 0.86
C PHE A 36 4.62 4.90 1.82
N TYR A 37 5.95 4.95 1.69
CA TYR A 37 6.87 4.24 2.58
C TYR A 37 6.81 4.76 4.03
N ALA A 38 6.40 6.01 4.25
CA ALA A 38 6.19 6.58 5.58
C ALA A 38 4.83 6.21 6.21
N SER A 39 3.92 5.59 5.45
CA SER A 39 2.57 5.25 5.90
C SER A 39 2.54 4.01 6.80
N LYS A 40 1.55 3.94 7.69
CA LYS A 40 1.26 2.74 8.48
C LYS A 40 0.79 1.60 7.58
N VAL A 41 0.09 1.89 6.49
CA VAL A 41 -0.30 0.88 5.49
C VAL A 41 0.92 0.16 4.94
N TYR A 42 1.96 0.88 4.52
CA TYR A 42 3.20 0.24 4.06
C TYR A 42 3.90 -0.55 5.16
N ALA A 43 3.99 0.02 6.36
CA ALA A 43 4.60 -0.65 7.53
C ALA A 43 3.91 -1.98 7.91
N LEU A 44 2.61 -2.13 7.62
CA LEU A 44 1.91 -3.40 7.73
C LEU A 44 2.05 -4.26 6.47
N LEU A 45 2.09 -3.66 5.28
CA LEU A 45 2.22 -4.36 4.01
C LEU A 45 3.55 -5.12 3.89
N GLU A 46 4.63 -4.57 4.44
CA GLU A 46 5.95 -5.21 4.51
C GLU A 46 6.01 -6.39 5.51
N GLN A 47 4.99 -6.55 6.37
CA GLN A 47 4.88 -7.67 7.29
C GLN A 47 4.08 -8.80 6.65
N GLU A 48 4.75 -9.90 6.26
CA GLU A 48 4.11 -11.05 5.59
C GLU A 48 2.90 -11.59 6.38
N GLU A 49 2.96 -11.56 7.71
CA GLU A 49 1.94 -12.05 8.65
C GLU A 49 0.60 -11.30 8.56
N THR A 50 0.62 -10.03 8.16
CA THR A 50 -0.62 -9.22 8.03
C THR A 50 -1.43 -9.62 6.81
N LYS A 51 -0.81 -10.32 5.86
CA LYS A 51 -1.40 -10.75 4.59
C LYS A 51 -2.00 -9.61 3.75
N LEU A 52 -1.62 -8.36 4.02
CA LEU A 52 -2.10 -7.21 3.25
C LEU A 52 -1.75 -7.32 1.76
N TRP A 53 -0.64 -7.98 1.44
CA TRP A 53 -0.20 -8.28 0.08
C TRP A 53 -1.14 -9.21 -0.70
N HIS A 54 -2.17 -9.79 -0.07
CA HIS A 54 -3.27 -10.48 -0.76
C HIS A 54 -4.32 -9.51 -1.33
N PHE A 55 -4.40 -8.29 -0.82
CA PHE A 55 -5.35 -7.30 -1.32
C PHE A 55 -4.88 -6.72 -2.66
N SER A 56 -5.87 -6.33 -3.47
CA SER A 56 -5.60 -5.60 -4.71
C SER A 56 -4.89 -4.27 -4.44
N PRO A 57 -4.03 -3.78 -5.36
CA PRO A 57 -3.39 -2.47 -5.23
C PRO A 57 -4.37 -1.33 -4.98
N LEU A 58 -5.57 -1.41 -5.58
CA LEU A 58 -6.65 -0.44 -5.34
C LEU A 58 -7.14 -0.45 -3.89
N THR A 59 -7.29 -1.62 -3.29
CA THR A 59 -7.73 -1.74 -1.89
C THR A 59 -6.68 -1.17 -0.94
N LEU A 60 -5.41 -1.49 -1.17
CA LEU A 60 -4.29 -0.96 -0.39
C LEU A 60 -4.16 0.56 -0.55
N PHE A 61 -4.37 1.07 -1.76
CA PHE A 61 -4.45 2.51 -2.02
C PHE A 61 -5.60 3.15 -1.24
N ASN A 62 -6.79 2.56 -1.21
CA ASN A 62 -7.93 3.10 -0.44
C ASN A 62 -7.63 3.12 1.07
N MET A 63 -6.95 2.10 1.60
CA MET A 63 -6.50 2.11 2.99
C MET A 63 -5.51 3.25 3.26
N TYR A 64 -4.58 3.48 2.32
CA TYR A 64 -3.63 4.58 2.41
C TYR A 64 -4.32 5.95 2.32
N ASP A 65 -5.28 6.10 1.41
CA ASP A 65 -6.08 7.32 1.29
C ASP A 65 -6.87 7.59 2.58
N GLU A 66 -7.48 6.57 3.18
CA GLU A 66 -8.16 6.71 4.48
C GLU A 66 -7.19 7.11 5.60
N GLU A 67 -6.00 6.48 5.66
CA GLU A 67 -4.94 6.84 6.60
C GLU A 67 -4.53 8.30 6.45
N ARG A 68 -4.30 8.74 5.22
CA ARG A 68 -3.85 10.11 4.93
C ARG A 68 -4.91 11.14 5.30
N ASN A 69 -6.18 10.87 5.01
CA ASN A 69 -7.29 11.79 5.25
C ASN A 69 -7.73 11.84 6.72
N THR A 70 -7.66 10.72 7.44
CA THR A 70 -8.23 10.61 8.80
C THR A 70 -7.19 10.35 9.90
N GLY A 71 -5.96 10.00 9.54
CA GLY A 71 -4.88 9.60 10.46
C GLY A 71 -4.92 8.12 10.89
N SER A 72 -5.94 7.38 10.44
CA SER A 72 -6.15 5.95 10.72
C SER A 72 -6.81 5.28 9.51
N PHE A 73 -6.79 3.95 9.46
CA PHE A 73 -7.56 3.21 8.46
C PHE A 73 -8.20 1.98 9.10
N SER A 74 -9.24 1.47 8.46
CA SER A 74 -9.91 0.22 8.79
C SER A 74 -9.48 -0.87 7.83
N PHE A 75 -9.40 -2.11 8.33
CA PHE A 75 -9.19 -3.23 7.44
C PHE A 75 -10.48 -3.45 6.63
N PRO A 76 -10.39 -3.62 5.31
CA PRO A 76 -11.54 -3.95 4.50
C PRO A 76 -12.13 -5.29 5.02
N GLU A 77 -13.43 -5.31 5.29
CA GLU A 77 -14.12 -6.54 5.66
C GLU A 77 -13.99 -7.54 4.50
N GLU A 78 -13.50 -8.76 4.80
CA GLU A 78 -13.53 -9.88 3.85
C GLU A 78 -14.99 -10.29 3.66
N GLY A 79 -15.67 -9.66 2.69
CA GLY A 79 -17.05 -9.98 2.30
C GLY A 79 -17.19 -11.30 1.56
#